data_AF-A0A084ASE5-F1
#
_entry.id   AF-A0A084ASE5-F1
#
_cell.length_a   1.000
_cell.length_b   1.000
_cell.length_c   1.000
_cell.angle_alpha   90.00
_cell.angle_beta   90.00
_cell.angle_gamma   90.00
#
_symmetry.space_group_name_H-M   'P 1'
#
loop_
_entity.id
_entity.type
_entity.pdbx_description
1 polymer ?
#
loop_
_entity_poly.entity_id
_entity_poly.type
_entity_poly.pdbx_seq_one_letter_code
_entity_poly.pdbx_strand_id
1 'polypeptide(L)'
;MRNGLRLVYGQRLERENPSTLRLAQLPFSKVSFLAICEHLSIHRSIVRVLLRSTVEVFEYQATTSKGGEKRTVYYCRTSGACEGDLCLSATYFPDRFFTDAVLYGCTDGTVRSVQERLVGSESKTFHPMLLPTIVAELERERQIGHVRKATEHLSDRIDEMMDSQTPAVVKEGSLEVPSGSDGSITDKDEDSTTLWLELSMFRNGMENWRDQLVKMIEHVDELSRTWLETSENQRPATRETNPRNLQPAEDKDKEEGIDDQAALKSDLHDTGVRIKARLQQLKSDYDFHIRDCTTLIDAMSLATQLARQQWNRIGHSDAQTNLGIAKTAREEGTQMRFIAFLGMLFLPGTFAAVSLIFITLLLFFFFISSSTF
;
A
#
# COMPACT_ATOMS: atom_id res chain seq x y z
N MET A 1 17.79 41.84 -8.42
CA MET A 1 18.10 40.84 -7.38
C MET A 1 18.03 39.45 -8.01
N ARG A 2 18.91 38.51 -7.64
CA ARG A 2 18.87 37.13 -8.19
C ARG A 2 17.92 36.28 -7.35
N ASN A 3 16.64 36.26 -7.74
CA ASN A 3 15.70 35.26 -7.25
C ASN A 3 16.12 33.91 -7.86
N GLY A 4 16.06 32.84 -7.08
CA GLY A 4 16.63 31.60 -7.58
C GLY A 4 16.51 30.42 -6.63
N LEU A 5 16.89 29.28 -7.18
CA LEU A 5 16.99 28.02 -6.49
C LEU A 5 18.40 27.47 -6.68
N ARG A 6 19.04 27.06 -5.59
CA ARG A 6 20.23 26.21 -5.64
C ARG A 6 19.87 24.86 -5.07
N LEU A 7 19.99 23.83 -5.90
CA LEU A 7 19.65 22.46 -5.55
C LEU A 7 20.87 21.57 -5.72
N VAL A 8 21.19 20.81 -4.66
CA VAL A 8 22.23 19.77 -4.69
C VAL A 8 21.57 18.41 -4.59
N TYR A 9 21.99 17.48 -5.44
CA TYR A 9 21.51 16.11 -5.45
C TYR A 9 22.48 15.20 -4.69
N GLY A 10 21.99 14.57 -3.63
CA GLY A 10 22.68 13.49 -2.94
C GLY A 10 22.27 12.15 -3.56
N GLN A 11 23.22 11.52 -4.25
CA GLN A 11 23.01 10.21 -4.86
C GLN A 11 22.68 9.16 -3.79
N ARG A 12 21.80 8.21 -4.14
CA ARG A 12 21.57 7.02 -3.35
C ARG A 12 22.80 6.12 -3.40
N LEU A 13 23.26 5.66 -2.23
CA LEU A 13 24.20 4.57 -2.14
C LEU A 13 23.44 3.24 -2.31
N GLU A 14 23.82 2.45 -3.31
CA GLU A 14 23.33 1.07 -3.46
C GLU A 14 23.87 0.20 -2.31
N ARG A 15 23.05 -0.74 -1.80
CA ARG A 15 23.43 -1.61 -0.69
C ARG A 15 23.53 -3.07 -1.10
N GLU A 16 24.50 -3.75 -0.47
CA GLU A 16 24.62 -5.22 -0.43
C GLU A 16 23.70 -5.87 0.64
N ASN A 17 23.18 -5.10 1.62
CA ASN A 17 22.45 -5.64 2.78
C ASN A 17 21.06 -4.98 2.98
N PRO A 18 19.95 -5.75 3.07
CA PRO A 18 18.58 -5.22 3.06
C PRO A 18 18.07 -4.61 4.38
N SER A 19 18.75 -4.82 5.51
CA SER A 19 18.23 -4.54 6.86
C SER A 19 18.49 -3.14 7.42
N THR A 20 19.12 -2.26 6.65
CA THR A 20 19.52 -0.93 7.12
C THR A 20 18.85 0.16 6.29
N LEU A 21 18.51 1.29 6.93
CA LEU A 21 17.78 2.40 6.31
C LEU A 21 18.57 2.97 5.13
N ARG A 22 18.00 2.89 3.91
CA ARG A 22 18.72 3.20 2.67
C ARG A 22 19.16 4.67 2.59
N LEU A 23 18.34 5.60 3.08
CA LEU A 23 18.66 7.04 3.18
C LEU A 23 19.59 7.44 4.35
N ALA A 24 19.89 6.55 5.31
CA ALA A 24 20.71 6.91 6.47
C ALA A 24 22.22 6.97 6.16
N GLN A 25 22.67 6.33 5.08
CA GLN A 25 24.03 6.45 4.59
C GLN A 25 24.09 7.52 3.51
N LEU A 26 24.86 8.55 3.78
CA LEU A 26 25.05 9.68 2.88
C LEU A 26 26.34 9.47 2.06
N PRO A 27 26.38 9.89 0.78
CA PRO A 27 27.54 9.69 -0.11
C PRO A 27 28.72 10.62 0.20
N PHE A 28 28.79 11.19 1.41
CA PHE A 28 29.77 12.19 1.75
C PHE A 28 30.26 12.02 3.20
N SER A 29 31.50 12.44 3.44
CA SER A 29 32.10 12.41 4.77
C SER A 29 31.39 13.36 5.73
N LYS A 30 31.56 13.17 7.04
CA LYS A 30 31.07 14.11 8.06
C LYS A 30 31.54 15.55 7.82
N VAL A 31 32.78 15.73 7.35
CA VAL A 31 33.36 17.05 7.07
C VAL A 31 32.64 17.70 5.90
N SER A 32 32.46 16.94 4.81
CA SER A 32 31.72 17.39 3.63
C SER A 32 30.26 17.72 3.96
N PHE A 33 29.59 16.91 4.79
CA PHE A 33 28.24 17.19 5.26
C PHE A 33 28.15 18.53 6.01
N LEU A 34 29.08 18.76 6.95
CA LEU A 34 29.11 20.00 7.71
C LEU A 34 29.36 21.21 6.81
N ALA A 35 30.25 21.07 5.81
CA ALA A 35 30.48 22.10 4.82
C ALA A 35 29.23 22.38 3.97
N ILE A 36 28.51 21.34 3.52
CA ILE A 36 27.23 21.48 2.80
C ILE A 36 26.21 22.22 3.66
N CYS A 37 26.05 21.82 4.93
CA CYS A 37 25.14 22.50 5.86
C CYS A 37 25.47 23.98 6.04
N GLU A 38 26.75 24.33 6.06
CA GLU A 38 27.19 25.71 6.20
C GLU A 38 26.97 26.53 4.92
N HIS A 39 27.37 26.00 3.76
CA HIS A 39 27.33 26.72 2.48
C HIS A 39 25.93 26.81 1.87
N LEU A 40 25.06 25.84 2.13
CA LEU A 40 23.67 25.81 1.67
C LEU A 40 22.69 26.19 2.79
N SER A 41 23.19 26.67 3.92
CA SER A 41 22.38 27.05 5.09
C SER A 41 21.40 25.97 5.56
N ILE A 42 21.70 24.70 5.27
CA ILE A 42 20.84 23.56 5.61
C ILE A 42 20.92 23.33 7.12
N HIS A 43 19.75 23.32 7.74
CA HIS A 43 19.67 23.13 9.18
C HIS A 43 19.95 21.67 9.57
N ARG A 44 20.79 21.50 10.60
CA ARG A 44 21.35 20.19 11.00
C ARG A 44 20.31 19.18 11.51
N SER A 45 19.09 19.62 11.82
CA SER A 45 18.03 18.69 12.25
C SER A 45 17.56 17.77 11.13
N ILE A 46 17.96 18.00 9.86
CA ILE A 46 17.79 17.05 8.76
C ILE A 46 18.30 15.64 9.11
N VAL A 47 19.35 15.53 9.92
CA VAL A 47 19.89 14.23 10.36
C VAL A 47 18.83 13.41 11.10
N ARG A 48 17.97 14.05 11.89
CA ARG A 48 16.87 13.35 12.59
C ARG A 48 15.85 12.80 11.60
N VAL A 49 15.56 13.54 10.53
CA VAL A 49 14.61 13.12 9.49
C VAL A 49 15.22 12.01 8.61
N LEU A 50 16.51 12.09 8.30
CA LEU A 50 17.22 11.05 7.55
C LEU A 50 17.31 9.71 8.29
N LEU A 51 17.40 9.76 9.63
CA LEU A 51 17.44 8.57 10.48
C LEU A 51 16.07 7.99 10.80
N ARG A 52 14.96 8.70 10.53
CA ARG A 52 13.61 8.13 10.68
C ARG A 52 13.37 7.11 9.58
N SER A 53 13.13 5.87 9.96
CA SER A 53 13.12 4.71 9.06
C SER A 53 11.84 4.50 8.26
N THR A 54 10.69 4.91 8.80
CA THR A 54 9.41 4.34 8.38
C THR A 54 8.32 5.35 8.08
N VAL A 55 8.46 6.61 8.51
CA VAL A 55 7.35 7.57 8.47
C VAL A 55 7.62 8.66 7.46
N GLU A 56 6.66 8.87 6.58
CA GLU A 56 6.57 10.02 5.71
C GLU A 56 6.36 11.30 6.52
N VAL A 57 7.10 12.35 6.18
CA VAL A 57 7.06 13.58 6.97
C VAL A 57 7.12 14.78 6.05
N PHE A 58 6.16 15.68 6.22
CA PHE A 58 6.33 17.09 5.86
C PHE A 58 6.37 17.91 7.16
N GLU A 59 7.46 18.66 7.33
CA GLU A 59 7.65 19.55 8.48
C GLU A 59 8.29 20.84 7.99
N TYR A 60 7.86 21.96 8.55
CA TYR A 60 8.48 23.25 8.32
C TYR A 60 8.73 23.97 9.64
N GLN A 61 9.75 24.83 9.65
CA GLN A 61 10.11 25.62 10.81
C GLN A 61 10.59 27.00 10.38
N ALA A 62 9.87 28.04 10.80
CA ALA A 62 10.36 29.40 10.73
C ALA A 62 11.45 29.59 11.80
N THR A 63 12.61 30.09 11.41
CA THR A 63 13.72 30.37 12.31
C THR A 63 14.39 31.68 11.92
N THR A 64 14.98 32.34 12.89
CA THR A 64 15.75 33.56 12.67
C THR A 64 17.22 33.24 12.89
N SER A 65 18.07 33.59 11.92
CA SER A 65 19.51 33.46 12.08
C SER A 65 20.02 34.37 13.20
N LYS A 66 21.22 34.09 13.72
CA LYS A 66 21.87 34.95 14.74
C LYS A 66 22.05 36.40 14.26
N GLY A 67 22.07 36.61 12.94
CA GLY A 67 22.12 37.93 12.30
C GLY A 67 20.76 38.59 12.04
N GLY A 68 19.65 38.07 12.57
CA GLY A 68 18.31 38.64 12.39
C GLY A 68 17.60 38.28 11.09
N GLU A 69 18.28 37.61 10.16
CA GLU A 69 17.69 37.17 8.89
C GLU A 69 16.64 36.06 9.12
N LYS A 70 15.43 36.27 8.59
CA LYS A 70 14.34 35.29 8.64
C LYS A 70 14.61 34.19 7.62
N ARG A 71 14.37 32.95 8.00
CA ARG A 71 14.44 31.80 7.09
C ARG A 71 13.39 30.76 7.46
N THR A 72 12.85 30.09 6.47
CA THR A 72 11.92 28.97 6.68
C THR A 72 12.59 27.70 6.20
N VAL A 73 12.73 26.74 7.10
CA VAL A 73 13.31 25.45 6.79
C VAL A 73 12.20 24.45 6.52
N TYR A 74 12.36 23.65 5.48
CA TYR A 74 11.45 22.60 5.06
C TYR A 74 12.14 21.26 5.07
N TYR A 75 11.44 20.26 5.59
CA TYR A 75 11.80 18.87 5.52
C TYR A 75 10.67 18.10 4.84
N CYS A 76 11.02 17.33 3.83
CA CYS A 76 10.11 16.37 3.22
C CYS A 76 10.80 15.02 3.19
N ARG A 77 10.17 13.97 3.70
CA ARG A 77 10.65 12.60 3.56
C ARG A 77 9.53 11.75 3.04
N THR A 78 9.82 10.98 2.01
CA THR A 78 8.89 10.04 1.43
C THR A 78 8.89 8.68 2.15
N SER A 79 7.97 7.80 1.78
CA SER A 79 7.86 6.48 2.38
C SER A 79 9.14 5.67 2.24
N GLY A 80 9.62 5.13 3.36
CA GLY A 80 10.67 4.11 3.39
C GLY A 80 10.14 2.70 3.13
N ALA A 81 8.82 2.53 3.08
CA ALA A 81 8.18 1.23 2.81
C ALA A 81 8.38 0.77 1.36
N CYS A 82 8.47 1.71 0.42
CA CYS A 82 8.75 1.44 -0.98
C CYS A 82 10.22 1.74 -1.30
N GLU A 83 10.81 0.98 -2.21
CA GLU A 83 12.15 1.30 -2.72
C GLU A 83 12.18 2.69 -3.34
N GLY A 84 13.32 3.37 -3.32
CA GLY A 84 13.44 4.71 -3.91
C GLY A 84 13.02 5.87 -3.00
N ASP A 85 13.10 5.70 -1.68
CA ASP A 85 12.82 6.75 -0.69
C ASP A 85 13.68 8.02 -0.85
N LEU A 86 13.05 9.19 -0.92
CA LEU A 86 13.68 10.50 -1.07
C LEU A 86 13.56 11.32 0.21
N CYS A 87 14.53 12.20 0.42
CA CYS A 87 14.44 13.20 1.48
C CYS A 87 14.92 14.56 0.97
N LEU A 88 14.09 15.58 1.17
CA LEU A 88 14.38 16.97 0.85
C LEU A 88 14.67 17.73 2.14
N SER A 89 15.72 18.53 2.10
CA SER A 89 15.91 19.65 3.01
C SER A 89 16.02 20.92 2.21
N ALA A 90 15.16 21.90 2.48
CA ALA A 90 15.20 23.19 1.81
C ALA A 90 15.16 24.31 2.85
N THR A 91 15.85 25.42 2.57
CA THR A 91 15.86 26.63 3.39
C THR A 91 15.53 27.80 2.48
N TYR A 92 14.40 28.44 2.75
CA TYR A 92 13.91 29.60 2.03
C TYR A 92 14.28 30.89 2.78
N PHE A 93 14.75 31.88 2.03
CA PHE A 93 15.09 33.22 2.50
C PHE A 93 14.06 34.21 1.96
N PRO A 94 13.07 34.66 2.75
CA PRO A 94 12.02 35.58 2.30
C PRO A 94 12.57 36.92 1.79
N ASP A 95 13.63 37.42 2.43
CA ASP A 95 14.20 38.73 2.10
C ASP A 95 14.92 38.73 0.74
N ARG A 96 15.42 37.56 0.31
CA ARG A 96 16.18 37.38 -0.95
C ARG A 96 15.41 36.63 -2.03
N PHE A 97 14.22 36.12 -1.71
CA PHE A 97 13.43 35.23 -2.57
C PHE A 97 14.27 34.09 -3.17
N PHE A 98 15.06 33.46 -2.29
CA PHE A 98 16.03 32.44 -2.67
C PHE A 98 15.85 31.18 -1.83
N THR A 99 16.01 30.02 -2.47
CA THR A 99 15.95 28.73 -1.79
C THR A 99 17.25 27.97 -1.98
N ASP A 100 17.87 27.55 -0.88
CA ASP A 100 18.92 26.53 -0.89
C ASP A 100 18.30 25.18 -0.53
N ALA A 101 18.61 24.14 -1.29
CA ALA A 101 18.04 22.82 -1.05
C ALA A 101 19.01 21.67 -1.35
N VAL A 102 18.81 20.57 -0.64
CA VAL A 102 19.47 19.29 -0.88
C VAL A 102 18.42 18.20 -0.96
N LEU A 103 18.45 17.42 -2.03
CA LEU A 103 17.60 16.25 -2.25
C LEU A 103 18.43 14.98 -2.16
N TYR A 104 18.18 14.15 -1.16
CA TYR A 104 18.87 12.91 -0.87
C TYR A 104 18.13 11.70 -1.45
N GLY A 105 18.87 10.64 -1.78
CA GLY A 105 18.33 9.37 -2.28
C GLY A 105 18.05 9.36 -3.78
N CYS A 106 18.63 10.31 -4.51
CA CYS A 106 18.39 10.50 -5.93
C CYS A 106 19.02 9.38 -6.76
N THR A 107 18.28 8.91 -7.75
CA THR A 107 18.80 8.15 -8.91
C THR A 107 18.90 9.09 -10.11
N ASP A 108 19.61 8.69 -11.18
CA ASP A 108 19.72 9.51 -12.40
C ASP A 108 18.34 9.80 -13.02
N GLY A 109 17.41 8.84 -12.94
CA GLY A 109 16.03 9.03 -13.37
C GLY A 109 15.29 10.08 -12.54
N THR A 110 15.47 10.05 -11.21
CA THR A 110 14.89 11.05 -10.30
C THR A 110 15.45 12.44 -10.59
N VAL A 111 16.78 12.57 -10.77
CA VAL A 111 17.41 13.85 -11.08
C VAL A 111 16.85 14.44 -12.37
N ARG A 112 16.76 13.63 -13.43
CA ARG A 112 16.23 14.06 -14.72
C ARG A 112 14.76 14.52 -14.60
N SER A 113 13.92 13.74 -13.91
CA SER A 113 12.51 14.09 -13.69
C SER A 113 12.34 15.42 -12.93
N VAL A 114 13.15 15.64 -11.89
CA VAL A 114 13.14 16.92 -11.14
C VAL A 114 13.58 18.07 -12.04
N GLN A 115 14.65 17.89 -12.83
CA GLN A 115 15.15 18.91 -13.75
C GLN A 115 14.12 19.25 -14.83
N GLU A 116 13.48 18.27 -15.45
CA GLU A 116 12.43 18.46 -16.45
C GLU A 116 11.26 19.27 -15.87
N ARG A 117 10.82 18.96 -14.65
CA ARG A 117 9.75 19.73 -13.98
C ARG A 117 10.15 21.15 -13.61
N LEU A 118 11.41 21.36 -13.23
CA LEU A 118 11.93 22.70 -12.94
C LEU A 118 12.08 23.55 -14.21
N VAL A 119 12.60 22.97 -15.29
CA VAL A 119 12.78 23.66 -16.59
C VAL A 119 11.44 23.92 -17.26
N GLY A 120 10.48 22.98 -17.14
CA GLY A 120 9.13 23.14 -17.65
C GLY A 120 8.24 24.07 -16.83
N SER A 121 8.71 24.58 -15.68
CA SER A 121 7.96 25.54 -14.89
C SER A 121 8.04 26.92 -15.54
N GLU A 122 6.90 27.42 -16.04
CA GLU A 122 6.79 28.78 -16.60
C GLU A 122 6.81 29.89 -15.52
N SER A 123 7.03 29.53 -14.25
CA SER A 123 6.98 30.49 -13.15
C SER A 123 8.26 31.33 -13.13
N LYS A 124 8.08 32.65 -13.17
CA LYS A 124 9.19 33.63 -13.07
C LYS A 124 9.89 33.61 -11.71
N THR A 125 9.27 32.97 -10.70
CA THR A 125 9.69 32.96 -9.31
C THR A 125 9.72 31.54 -8.74
N PHE A 126 10.69 31.28 -7.87
CA PHE A 126 10.80 30.00 -7.17
C PHE A 126 10.05 30.07 -5.84
N HIS A 127 8.80 29.62 -5.86
CA HIS A 127 7.99 29.51 -4.66
C HIS A 127 8.60 28.47 -3.68
N PRO A 128 8.64 28.72 -2.36
CA PRO A 128 9.23 27.81 -1.38
C PRO A 128 8.62 26.40 -1.37
N MET A 129 7.33 26.29 -1.71
CA MET A 129 6.63 25.01 -1.82
C MET A 129 6.82 24.30 -3.18
N LEU A 130 7.57 24.86 -4.13
CA LEU A 130 7.81 24.23 -5.43
C LEU A 130 8.51 22.87 -5.27
N LEU A 131 9.62 22.82 -4.55
CA LEU A 131 10.36 21.57 -4.31
C LEU A 131 9.57 20.55 -3.49
N PRO A 132 8.93 20.92 -2.35
CA PRO A 132 8.02 20.02 -1.65
C PRO A 132 6.93 19.43 -2.56
N THR A 133 6.38 20.22 -3.48
CA THR A 133 5.36 19.77 -4.42
C THR A 133 5.91 18.78 -5.44
N ILE A 134 7.09 19.05 -6.01
CA ILE A 134 7.75 18.11 -6.92
C ILE A 134 8.02 16.77 -6.22
N VAL A 135 8.49 16.79 -4.97
CA VAL A 135 8.68 15.56 -4.17
C VAL A 135 7.36 14.83 -3.95
N ALA A 136 6.26 15.56 -3.70
CA ALA A 136 4.94 14.96 -3.55
C ALA A 136 4.41 14.31 -4.82
N GLU A 137 4.71 14.88 -5.98
CA GLU A 137 4.37 14.27 -7.27
C GLU A 137 5.18 13.00 -7.55
N LEU A 138 6.49 13.02 -7.26
CA LEU A 138 7.32 11.81 -7.35
C LEU A 138 6.83 10.72 -6.41
N GLU A 139 6.37 11.09 -5.21
CA GLU A 139 5.80 10.13 -4.27
C GLU A 139 4.55 9.47 -4.81
N ARG A 140 3.66 10.27 -5.37
CA ARG A 140 2.42 9.79 -5.97
C ARG A 140 2.69 8.78 -7.07
N GLU A 141 3.56 9.10 -8.01
CA GLU A 141 3.90 8.19 -9.12
C GLU A 141 4.44 6.85 -8.59
N ARG A 142 5.24 6.90 -7.53
CA ARG A 142 5.79 5.69 -6.90
C ARG A 142 4.71 4.87 -6.20
N GLN A 143 3.99 5.47 -5.24
CA GLN A 143 3.01 4.75 -4.42
C GLN A 143 1.85 4.19 -5.26
N ILE A 144 1.27 4.99 -6.15
CA ILE A 144 0.18 4.53 -7.02
C ILE A 144 0.65 3.42 -7.96
N GLY A 145 1.90 3.49 -8.44
CA GLY A 145 2.50 2.44 -9.26
C GLY A 145 2.57 1.09 -8.54
N HIS A 146 2.86 1.08 -7.23
CA HIS A 146 2.85 -0.14 -6.41
C HIS A 146 1.43 -0.62 -6.11
N VAL A 147 0.55 0.30 -5.69
CA VAL A 147 -0.85 -0.02 -5.36
C VAL A 147 -1.57 -0.63 -6.54
N ARG A 148 -1.40 -0.09 -7.75
CA ARG A 148 -2.08 -0.62 -8.94
C ARG A 148 -1.71 -2.09 -9.20
N LYS A 149 -0.43 -2.45 -9.05
CA LYS A 149 0.02 -3.83 -9.22
C LYS A 149 -0.56 -4.76 -8.15
N ALA A 150 -0.54 -4.31 -6.88
CA ALA A 150 -1.10 -5.09 -5.78
C ALA A 150 -2.63 -5.28 -5.93
N THR A 151 -3.33 -4.23 -6.37
CA THR A 151 -4.77 -4.26 -6.69
C THR A 151 -5.08 -5.25 -7.81
N GLU A 152 -4.33 -5.22 -8.91
CA GLU A 152 -4.51 -6.16 -10.04
C GLU A 152 -4.36 -7.62 -9.57
N HIS A 153 -3.29 -7.93 -8.85
CA HIS A 153 -3.04 -9.28 -8.33
C HIS A 153 -4.14 -9.74 -7.36
N LEU A 154 -4.63 -8.85 -6.50
CA LEU A 154 -5.67 -9.18 -5.54
C LEU A 154 -7.03 -9.39 -6.22
N SER A 155 -7.35 -8.58 -7.23
CA SER A 155 -8.57 -8.75 -8.02
C SER A 155 -8.59 -10.10 -8.72
N ASP A 156 -7.50 -10.47 -9.39
CA ASP A 156 -7.37 -11.77 -10.06
C ASP A 156 -7.57 -12.92 -9.05
N ARG A 157 -7.00 -12.76 -7.84
CA ARG A 157 -7.15 -13.75 -6.78
C ARG A 157 -8.57 -13.88 -6.26
N ILE A 158 -9.29 -12.78 -6.11
CA ILE A 158 -10.71 -12.78 -5.71
C ILE A 158 -11.55 -13.49 -6.77
N ASP A 159 -11.30 -13.21 -8.06
CA ASP A 159 -12.00 -13.84 -9.17
C ASP A 159 -11.75 -15.35 -9.20
N GLU A 160 -10.51 -15.81 -9.01
CA GLU A 160 -10.20 -17.25 -8.86
C GLU A 160 -10.94 -17.90 -7.70
N MET A 161 -11.01 -17.21 -6.55
CA MET A 161 -11.73 -17.70 -5.38
C MET A 161 -13.23 -17.78 -5.65
N MET A 162 -13.80 -16.90 -6.47
CA MET A 162 -15.20 -16.94 -6.86
C MET A 162 -15.48 -18.00 -7.94
N ASP A 163 -14.60 -18.17 -8.92
CA ASP A 163 -14.77 -19.16 -10.00
C ASP A 163 -14.64 -20.59 -9.49
N SER A 164 -13.72 -20.84 -8.55
CA SER A 164 -13.60 -22.14 -7.87
C SER A 164 -14.80 -22.51 -6.99
N GLN A 165 -15.73 -21.58 -6.77
CA GLN A 165 -17.02 -21.85 -6.10
C GLN A 165 -18.10 -22.33 -7.07
N THR A 166 -17.87 -22.33 -8.39
CA THR A 166 -18.81 -22.95 -9.33
C THR A 166 -18.77 -24.48 -9.14
N PRO A 167 -19.91 -25.13 -8.82
CA PRO A 167 -19.92 -26.56 -8.64
C PRO A 167 -19.53 -27.21 -9.97
N ALA A 168 -18.36 -27.84 -10.01
CA ALA A 168 -18.06 -28.81 -11.04
C ALA A 168 -19.24 -29.81 -11.02
N VAL A 169 -20.05 -29.75 -12.08
CA VAL A 169 -21.04 -30.79 -12.39
C VAL A 169 -20.30 -32.11 -12.23
N VAL A 170 -20.75 -32.90 -11.26
CA VAL A 170 -20.23 -34.23 -10.95
C VAL A 170 -20.11 -34.98 -12.28
N LYS A 171 -18.90 -35.11 -12.80
CA LYS A 171 -18.61 -36.13 -13.80
C LYS A 171 -18.64 -37.43 -13.02
N GLU A 172 -19.78 -38.10 -13.09
CA GLU A 172 -19.91 -39.50 -12.68
C GLU A 172 -18.77 -40.29 -13.32
N GLY A 173 -17.90 -40.87 -12.51
CA GLY A 173 -16.87 -41.80 -12.98
C GLY A 173 -15.43 -41.47 -12.61
N SER A 174 -15.15 -41.07 -11.37
CA SER A 174 -13.81 -41.26 -10.80
C SER A 174 -13.87 -41.36 -9.29
N LEU A 175 -13.63 -42.58 -8.80
CA LEU A 175 -13.32 -42.89 -7.40
C LEU A 175 -11.97 -42.27 -7.06
N GLU A 176 -11.96 -40.98 -6.77
CA GLU A 176 -10.89 -40.39 -5.98
C GLU A 176 -11.49 -40.03 -4.63
N VAL A 177 -11.09 -40.79 -3.62
CA VAL A 177 -11.38 -40.50 -2.22
C VAL A 177 -10.69 -39.17 -1.89
N PRO A 178 -11.42 -38.10 -1.54
CA PRO A 178 -10.78 -36.93 -0.95
C PRO A 178 -10.33 -37.38 0.44
N SER A 179 -9.04 -37.67 0.55
CA SER A 179 -8.39 -37.84 1.84
C SER A 179 -8.73 -36.60 2.67
N GLY A 180 -9.34 -36.80 3.84
CA GLY A 180 -9.70 -35.72 4.74
C GLY A 180 -8.51 -34.81 4.95
N SER A 181 -8.57 -33.60 4.38
CA SER A 181 -7.56 -32.59 4.61
C SER A 181 -7.79 -32.05 6.00
N ASP A 182 -6.94 -32.51 6.91
CA ASP A 182 -6.57 -31.81 8.12
C ASP A 182 -6.45 -30.29 7.83
N GLY A 183 -6.76 -29.44 8.80
CA GLY A 183 -6.84 -27.98 8.66
C GLY A 183 -5.50 -27.28 8.41
N SER A 184 -4.67 -27.83 7.53
CA SER A 184 -3.44 -27.23 7.03
C SER A 184 -3.80 -26.06 6.13
N ILE A 185 -3.30 -24.89 6.49
CA ILE A 185 -3.22 -23.71 5.62
C ILE A 185 -2.62 -24.19 4.29
N THR A 186 -3.34 -24.03 3.19
CA THR A 186 -2.79 -24.35 1.87
C THR A 186 -1.83 -23.22 1.47
N ASP A 187 -0.80 -23.50 0.66
CA ASP A 187 0.12 -22.45 0.16
C ASP A 187 -0.63 -21.25 -0.47
N LYS A 188 -1.82 -21.52 -1.01
CA LYS A 188 -2.75 -20.55 -1.60
C LYS A 188 -3.44 -19.62 -0.58
N ASP A 189 -3.58 -20.03 0.67
CA ASP A 189 -4.12 -19.20 1.76
C ASP A 189 -3.04 -18.30 2.38
N GLU A 190 -1.78 -18.78 2.41
CA GLU A 190 -0.62 -18.00 2.85
C GLU A 190 -0.30 -16.86 1.86
N ASP A 191 -0.37 -17.13 0.55
CA ASP A 191 -0.20 -16.12 -0.50
C ASP A 191 -1.30 -15.05 -0.46
N SER A 192 -2.56 -15.47 -0.34
CA SER A 192 -3.71 -14.57 -0.13
C SER A 192 -3.51 -13.66 1.10
N THR A 193 -3.09 -14.22 2.23
CA THR A 193 -2.86 -13.44 3.45
C THR A 193 -1.73 -12.43 3.27
N THR A 194 -0.69 -12.79 2.53
CA THR A 194 0.45 -11.92 2.23
C THR A 194 0.03 -10.74 1.35
N LEU A 195 -0.72 -10.99 0.27
CA LEU A 195 -1.27 -9.94 -0.60
C LEU A 195 -2.18 -8.97 0.17
N TRP A 196 -3.02 -9.49 1.07
CA TRP A 196 -3.88 -8.67 1.92
C TRP A 196 -3.07 -7.76 2.86
N LEU A 197 -2.01 -8.31 3.47
CA LEU A 197 -1.12 -7.55 4.34
C LEU A 197 -0.38 -6.46 3.58
N GLU A 198 0.13 -6.77 2.38
CA GLU A 198 0.80 -5.80 1.51
C GLU A 198 -0.12 -4.65 1.12
N LEU A 199 -1.33 -4.94 0.62
CA LEU A 199 -2.28 -3.91 0.24
C LEU A 199 -2.71 -3.05 1.44
N SER A 200 -2.87 -3.67 2.62
CA SER A 200 -3.15 -2.95 3.86
C SER A 200 -2.00 -2.03 4.28
N MET A 201 -0.76 -2.47 4.15
CA MET A 201 0.42 -1.63 4.41
C MET A 201 0.49 -0.45 3.45
N PHE A 202 0.25 -0.68 2.15
CA PHE A 202 0.22 0.40 1.16
C PHE A 202 -0.92 1.39 1.41
N ARG A 203 -2.13 0.92 1.77
CA ARG A 203 -3.25 1.78 2.15
C ARG A 203 -2.89 2.71 3.31
N ASN A 204 -2.30 2.15 4.37
CA ASN A 204 -1.87 2.94 5.54
C ASN A 204 -0.77 3.96 5.17
N GLY A 205 0.16 3.59 4.27
CA GLY A 205 1.15 4.52 3.71
C GLY A 205 0.49 5.67 2.96
N MET A 206 -0.46 5.39 2.08
CA MET A 206 -1.20 6.42 1.36
C MET A 206 -2.00 7.36 2.28
N GLU A 207 -2.62 6.83 3.35
CA GLU A 207 -3.31 7.63 4.35
C GLU A 207 -2.36 8.60 5.06
N ASN A 208 -1.18 8.12 5.46
CA ASN A 208 -0.14 8.94 6.07
C ASN A 208 0.34 10.05 5.12
N TRP A 209 0.53 9.74 3.83
CA TRP A 209 0.99 10.71 2.84
C TRP A 209 -0.09 11.74 2.56
N ARG A 210 -1.35 11.31 2.43
CA ARG A 210 -2.52 12.17 2.29
C ARG A 210 -2.58 13.19 3.42
N ASP A 211 -2.32 12.78 4.66
CA ASP A 211 -2.26 13.70 5.80
C ASP A 211 -1.08 14.69 5.69
N GLN A 212 0.07 14.28 5.15
CA GLN A 212 1.17 15.22 4.86
C GLN A 212 0.79 16.23 3.76
N LEU A 213 0.05 15.81 2.73
CA LEU A 213 -0.44 16.72 1.69
C LEU A 213 -1.39 17.78 2.27
N VAL A 214 -2.24 17.41 3.24
CA VAL A 214 -3.09 18.37 3.94
C VAL A 214 -2.24 19.43 4.64
N LYS A 215 -1.20 19.03 5.37
CA LYS A 215 -0.27 19.98 6.01
C LYS A 215 0.45 20.88 4.98
N MET A 216 0.82 20.34 3.83
CA MET A 216 1.41 21.13 2.74
C MET A 216 0.42 22.19 2.22
N ILE A 217 -0.85 21.83 2.03
CA ILE A 217 -1.92 22.73 1.58
C ILE A 217 -2.14 23.85 2.62
N GLU A 218 -2.24 23.49 3.90
CA GLU A 218 -2.37 24.45 5.01
C GLU A 218 -1.19 25.42 5.05
N HIS A 219 0.02 24.92 4.84
CA HIS A 219 1.23 25.75 4.81
C HIS A 219 1.26 26.71 3.62
N VAL A 220 0.78 26.30 2.44
CA VAL A 220 0.63 27.21 1.29
C VAL A 220 -0.36 28.34 1.60
N ASP A 221 -1.44 28.04 2.33
CA ASP A 221 -2.39 29.05 2.78
C ASP A 221 -1.79 30.00 3.81
N GLU A 222 -0.98 29.50 4.74
CA GLU A 222 -0.23 30.33 5.69
C GLU A 222 0.74 31.29 4.99
N LEU A 223 1.52 30.81 4.01
CA LEU A 223 2.42 31.64 3.21
C LEU A 223 1.68 32.73 2.45
N SER A 224 0.55 32.37 1.84
CA SER A 224 -0.29 33.30 1.09
C SER A 224 -0.78 34.45 1.97
N ARG A 225 -1.25 34.16 3.19
CA ARG A 225 -1.66 35.20 4.16
C ARG A 225 -0.49 36.10 4.56
N THR A 226 0.65 35.50 4.87
CA THR A 226 1.85 36.23 5.30
C THR A 226 2.33 37.24 4.24
N TRP A 227 2.27 36.87 2.95
CA TRP A 227 2.66 37.77 1.87
C TRP A 227 1.65 38.89 1.63
N LEU A 228 0.36 38.63 1.80
CA LEU A 228 -0.70 39.64 1.71
C LEU A 228 -0.59 40.67 2.86
N GLU A 229 -0.42 40.22 4.11
CA GLU A 229 -0.28 41.11 5.28
C GLU A 229 0.96 42.01 5.20
N THR A 230 2.06 41.48 4.64
CA THR A 230 3.28 42.28 4.41
C THR A 230 3.06 43.35 3.33
N SER A 231 2.16 43.11 2.38
CA SER A 231 1.84 44.07 1.31
C SER A 231 0.95 45.22 1.81
N GLU A 232 0.06 44.98 2.77
CA GLU A 232 -0.85 46.01 3.31
C GLU A 232 -0.14 46.97 4.27
N ASN A 233 0.76 46.46 5.13
CA ASN A 233 1.55 47.28 6.05
C ASN A 233 2.59 48.19 5.35
N GLN A 234 2.85 47.99 4.06
CA GLN A 234 3.74 48.83 3.25
C GLN A 234 3.00 49.91 2.44
N ARG A 235 1.66 49.94 2.43
CA ARG A 235 0.93 51.10 1.88
C ARG A 235 1.08 52.26 2.85
N PRO A 236 1.74 53.38 2.49
CA PRO A 236 1.77 54.54 3.35
C PRO A 236 0.32 54.96 3.59
N ALA A 237 -0.08 55.03 4.86
CA ALA A 237 -1.33 55.65 5.26
C ALA A 237 -1.46 56.96 4.48
N THR A 238 -2.55 57.08 3.72
CA THR A 238 -2.89 58.25 2.92
C THR A 238 -2.75 59.46 3.84
N ARG A 239 -1.61 60.15 3.77
CA ARG A 239 -1.40 61.41 4.47
C ARG A 239 -2.42 62.34 3.88
N GLU A 240 -3.43 62.67 4.67
CA GLU A 240 -4.26 63.85 4.43
C GLU A 240 -3.30 65.01 4.14
N THR A 241 -3.24 65.40 2.88
CA THR A 241 -2.33 66.43 2.40
C THR A 241 -2.78 67.76 2.97
N ASN A 242 -2.05 68.24 3.98
CA ASN A 242 -2.06 69.64 4.36
C ASN A 242 -1.27 70.42 3.29
N PRO A 243 -1.90 71.31 2.50
CA PRO A 243 -1.25 71.92 1.34
C PRO A 243 -0.48 73.16 1.78
N ARG A 244 0.72 72.99 2.34
CA ARG A 244 1.69 74.08 2.56
C ARG A 244 3.07 73.50 2.86
N ASN A 245 3.80 73.15 1.81
CA ASN A 245 5.24 73.39 1.66
C ASN A 245 5.72 72.71 0.37
N LEU A 246 5.95 73.53 -0.65
CA LEU A 246 6.69 73.16 -1.85
C LEU A 246 8.19 73.24 -1.52
N GLN A 247 8.83 72.09 -1.38
CA GLN A 247 10.26 71.93 -1.65
C GLN A 247 10.43 70.75 -2.61
N PRO A 248 11.11 70.92 -3.75
CA PRO A 248 11.47 69.81 -4.61
C PRO A 248 12.70 69.13 -4.03
N ALA A 249 12.53 67.97 -3.39
CA ALA A 249 13.63 67.08 -3.06
C ALA A 249 13.66 65.98 -4.12
N GLU A 250 14.74 65.99 -4.90
CA GLU A 250 15.15 64.92 -5.80
C GLU A 250 15.47 63.68 -4.96
N ASP A 251 14.67 62.62 -5.10
CA ASP A 251 15.00 61.27 -4.62
C ASP A 251 14.19 60.26 -5.47
N LYS A 252 14.46 60.24 -6.79
CA LYS A 252 13.75 59.38 -7.77
C LYS A 252 14.21 57.91 -7.76
N ASP A 253 15.27 57.58 -7.01
CA ASP A 253 15.92 56.25 -7.09
C ASP A 253 15.37 55.23 -6.08
N LYS A 254 14.41 55.60 -5.21
CA LYS A 254 13.81 54.68 -4.22
C LYS A 254 12.41 54.17 -4.59
N GLU A 255 11.75 54.77 -5.56
CA GLU A 255 10.42 54.33 -6.02
C GLU A 255 10.50 53.12 -6.97
N GLU A 256 11.55 52.99 -7.80
CA GLU A 256 11.69 51.87 -8.75
C GLU A 256 11.86 50.49 -8.06
N GLY A 257 12.50 50.41 -6.89
CA GLY A 257 12.74 49.13 -6.20
C GLY A 257 11.53 48.57 -5.41
N ILE A 258 10.53 49.40 -5.12
CA ILE A 258 9.34 49.01 -4.35
C ILE A 258 8.32 48.31 -5.25
N ASP A 259 8.20 48.75 -6.50
CA ASP A 259 7.30 48.16 -7.50
C ASP A 259 7.71 46.73 -7.88
N ASP A 260 9.02 46.50 -8.08
CA ASP A 260 9.58 45.18 -8.40
C ASP A 260 9.33 44.13 -7.30
N GLN A 261 9.43 44.51 -6.03
CA GLN A 261 9.23 43.58 -4.92
C GLN A 261 7.74 43.27 -4.69
N ALA A 262 6.85 44.22 -4.96
CA ALA A 262 5.41 44.02 -4.91
C ALA A 262 4.95 43.09 -6.06
N ALA A 263 5.44 43.32 -7.28
CA ALA A 263 5.18 42.44 -8.42
C ALA A 263 5.67 41.00 -8.15
N LEU A 264 6.85 40.86 -7.55
CA LEU A 264 7.39 39.54 -7.19
C LEU A 264 6.55 38.78 -6.16
N LYS A 265 6.04 39.48 -5.14
CA LYS A 265 5.13 38.89 -4.14
C LYS A 265 3.80 38.48 -4.77
N SER A 266 3.29 39.26 -5.73
CA SER A 266 2.11 38.90 -6.52
C SER A 266 2.36 37.62 -7.32
N ASP A 267 3.47 37.53 -8.05
CA ASP A 267 3.83 36.33 -8.82
C ASP A 267 3.99 35.09 -7.92
N LEU A 268 4.55 35.26 -6.71
CA LEU A 268 4.64 34.20 -5.71
C LEU A 268 3.28 33.77 -5.20
N HIS A 269 2.36 34.72 -4.96
CA HIS A 269 0.99 34.40 -4.57
C HIS A 269 0.28 33.58 -5.65
N ASP A 270 0.36 34.00 -6.92
CA ASP A 270 -0.24 33.28 -8.05
C ASP A 270 0.37 31.88 -8.22
N THR A 271 1.68 31.76 -8.02
CA THR A 271 2.37 30.46 -8.03
C THR A 271 1.91 29.59 -6.86
N GLY A 272 1.69 30.17 -5.68
CA GLY A 272 1.12 29.51 -4.51
C GLY A 272 -0.28 28.96 -4.77
N VAL A 273 -1.15 29.73 -5.45
CA VAL A 273 -2.49 29.28 -5.85
C VAL A 273 -2.42 28.06 -6.76
N ARG A 274 -1.53 28.08 -7.77
CA ARG A 274 -1.32 26.92 -8.67
C ARG A 274 -0.81 25.70 -7.92
N ILE A 275 0.16 25.88 -7.02
CA ILE A 275 0.71 24.82 -6.17
C ILE A 275 -0.39 24.22 -5.29
N LYS A 276 -1.23 25.05 -4.65
CA LYS A 276 -2.34 24.60 -3.83
C LYS A 276 -3.31 23.74 -4.63
N ALA A 277 -3.73 24.22 -5.80
CA ALA A 277 -4.63 23.48 -6.68
C ALA A 277 -4.04 22.11 -7.06
N ARG A 278 -2.73 22.07 -7.34
CA ARG A 278 -2.03 20.82 -7.65
C ARG A 278 -2.00 19.87 -6.44
N LEU A 279 -1.64 20.34 -5.26
CA LEU A 279 -1.64 19.52 -4.03
C LEU A 279 -3.04 18.99 -3.69
N GLN A 280 -4.10 19.78 -3.92
CA GLN A 280 -5.48 19.35 -3.76
C GLN A 280 -5.85 18.22 -4.74
N GLN A 281 -5.38 18.32 -5.99
CA GLN A 281 -5.54 17.23 -6.96
C GLN A 281 -4.81 15.97 -6.50
N LEU A 282 -3.55 16.08 -6.05
CA LEU A 282 -2.81 14.93 -5.52
C LEU A 282 -3.57 14.29 -4.35
N LYS A 283 -4.08 15.10 -3.41
CA LYS A 283 -4.89 14.61 -2.28
C LYS A 283 -6.12 13.84 -2.77
N SER A 284 -6.83 14.38 -3.77
CA SER A 284 -8.00 13.71 -4.35
C SER A 284 -7.64 12.36 -4.98
N ASP A 285 -6.49 12.27 -5.65
CA ASP A 285 -6.02 11.02 -6.24
C ASP A 285 -5.71 9.98 -5.15
N TYR A 286 -5.09 10.39 -4.04
CA TYR A 286 -4.88 9.50 -2.88
C TYR A 286 -6.21 9.07 -2.25
N ASP A 287 -7.15 9.99 -2.03
CA ASP A 287 -8.47 9.62 -1.49
C ASP A 287 -9.22 8.63 -2.41
N PHE A 288 -9.01 8.67 -3.73
CA PHE A 288 -9.53 7.68 -4.66
C PHE A 288 -8.88 6.30 -4.44
N HIS A 289 -7.55 6.22 -4.47
CA HIS A 289 -6.85 4.94 -4.33
C HIS A 289 -6.96 4.31 -2.95
N ILE A 290 -7.08 5.11 -1.88
CA ILE A 290 -7.36 4.61 -0.53
C ILE A 290 -8.71 3.89 -0.50
N ARG A 291 -9.76 4.47 -1.10
CA ARG A 291 -11.08 3.84 -1.18
C ARG A 291 -11.07 2.54 -2.00
N ASP A 292 -10.32 2.54 -3.10
CA ASP A 292 -10.15 1.37 -3.95
C ASP A 292 -9.50 0.21 -3.17
N CYS A 293 -8.40 0.50 -2.46
CA CYS A 293 -7.76 -0.46 -1.57
C CYS A 293 -8.71 -1.00 -0.50
N THR A 294 -9.47 -0.12 0.16
CA THR A 294 -10.47 -0.54 1.17
C THR A 294 -11.50 -1.50 0.57
N THR A 295 -12.02 -1.17 -0.60
CA THR A 295 -13.04 -1.99 -1.28
C THR A 295 -12.50 -3.39 -1.58
N LEU A 296 -11.26 -3.51 -2.06
CA LEU A 296 -10.63 -4.80 -2.37
C LEU A 296 -10.28 -5.61 -1.12
N ILE A 297 -9.77 -4.94 -0.08
CA ILE A 297 -9.51 -5.56 1.23
C ILE A 297 -10.79 -6.17 1.81
N ASP A 298 -11.92 -5.45 1.70
CA ASP A 298 -13.23 -5.92 2.15
C ASP A 298 -13.76 -7.07 1.26
N ALA A 299 -13.63 -6.94 -0.05
CA ALA A 299 -14.05 -7.97 -1.01
C ALA A 299 -13.29 -9.29 -0.81
N MET A 300 -11.98 -9.23 -0.59
CA MET A 300 -11.17 -10.40 -0.30
C MET A 300 -11.54 -11.06 1.04
N SER A 301 -11.78 -10.24 2.06
CA SER A 301 -12.22 -10.74 3.37
C SER A 301 -13.56 -11.47 3.25
N LEU A 302 -14.48 -10.93 2.45
CA LEU A 302 -15.76 -11.56 2.15
C LEU A 302 -15.58 -12.85 1.34
N ALA A 303 -14.78 -12.82 0.26
CA ALA A 303 -14.51 -14.01 -0.57
C ALA A 303 -13.92 -15.16 0.27
N THR A 304 -13.00 -14.85 1.17
CA THR A 304 -12.39 -15.82 2.10
C THR A 304 -13.42 -16.40 3.07
N GLN A 305 -14.30 -15.57 3.61
CA GLN A 305 -15.38 -16.02 4.51
C GLN A 305 -16.38 -16.93 3.77
N LEU A 306 -16.79 -16.55 2.55
CA LEU A 306 -17.72 -17.33 1.74
C LEU A 306 -17.11 -18.68 1.33
N ALA A 307 -15.86 -18.67 0.86
CA ALA A 307 -15.12 -19.89 0.53
C ALA A 307 -15.04 -20.84 1.75
N ARG A 308 -14.71 -20.31 2.92
CA ARG A 308 -14.64 -21.10 4.16
C ARG A 308 -16.01 -21.66 4.57
N GLN A 309 -17.06 -20.86 4.51
CA GLN A 309 -18.41 -21.30 4.83
C GLN A 309 -18.85 -22.43 3.89
N GLN A 310 -18.57 -22.31 2.60
CA GLN A 310 -18.92 -23.32 1.61
C GLN A 310 -18.16 -24.63 1.88
N TRP A 311 -16.86 -24.56 2.17
CA TRP A 311 -16.07 -25.75 2.51
C TRP A 311 -16.63 -26.46 3.75
N ASN A 312 -17.01 -25.71 4.79
CA ASN A 312 -17.64 -26.28 5.97
C ASN A 312 -18.97 -26.99 5.62
N ARG A 313 -19.76 -26.43 4.71
CA ARG A 313 -21.02 -27.07 4.24
C ARG A 313 -20.76 -28.35 3.46
N ILE A 314 -19.78 -28.35 2.55
CA ILE A 314 -19.39 -29.54 1.79
C ILE A 314 -18.89 -30.61 2.76
N GLY A 315 -18.00 -30.27 3.69
CA GLY A 315 -17.51 -31.21 4.71
C GLY A 315 -18.63 -31.82 5.58
N HIS A 316 -19.64 -31.03 5.96
CA HIS A 316 -20.82 -31.58 6.65
C HIS A 316 -21.65 -32.51 5.79
N SER A 317 -21.86 -32.15 4.51
CA SER A 317 -22.57 -32.98 3.54
C SER A 317 -21.83 -34.31 3.33
N ASP A 318 -20.52 -34.26 3.14
CA ASP A 318 -19.68 -35.44 2.93
C ASP A 318 -19.60 -36.33 4.17
N ALA A 319 -19.58 -35.74 5.37
CA ALA A 319 -19.68 -36.50 6.60
C ALA A 319 -21.03 -37.25 6.70
N GLN A 320 -22.13 -36.62 6.28
CA GLN A 320 -23.45 -37.26 6.27
C GLN A 320 -23.54 -38.37 5.22
N THR A 321 -23.03 -38.16 4.01
CA THR A 321 -23.01 -39.20 2.97
C THR A 321 -22.14 -40.37 3.38
N ASN A 322 -20.94 -40.12 3.94
CA ASN A 322 -20.05 -41.15 4.45
C ASN A 322 -20.68 -41.96 5.60
N LEU A 323 -21.39 -41.31 6.52
CA LEU A 323 -22.15 -42.00 7.57
C LEU A 323 -23.28 -42.86 6.98
N GLY A 324 -23.97 -42.37 5.95
CA GLY A 324 -24.98 -43.12 5.20
C GLY A 324 -24.37 -44.36 4.54
N ILE A 325 -23.26 -44.20 3.82
CA ILE A 325 -22.53 -45.30 3.16
C ILE A 325 -22.07 -46.33 4.19
N ALA A 326 -21.50 -45.88 5.32
CA ALA A 326 -21.07 -46.78 6.39
C ALA A 326 -22.23 -47.57 7.01
N LYS A 327 -23.41 -46.96 7.14
CA LYS A 327 -24.61 -47.63 7.62
C LYS A 327 -25.08 -48.71 6.63
N THR A 328 -25.17 -48.38 5.35
CA THR A 328 -25.56 -49.34 4.30
C THR A 328 -24.54 -50.47 4.19
N ALA A 329 -23.24 -50.18 4.22
CA ALA A 329 -22.18 -51.20 4.21
C ALA A 329 -22.23 -52.12 5.45
N ARG A 330 -22.61 -51.58 6.61
CA ARG A 330 -22.84 -52.39 7.82
C ARG A 330 -24.04 -53.32 7.65
N GLU A 331 -25.13 -52.84 7.08
CA GLU A 331 -26.32 -53.65 6.80
C GLU A 331 -26.00 -54.76 5.78
N GLU A 332 -25.31 -54.43 4.69
CA GLU A 332 -24.80 -55.39 3.71
C GLU A 332 -23.85 -56.42 4.34
N GLY A 333 -22.95 -55.98 5.23
CA GLY A 333 -22.06 -56.88 5.96
C GLY A 333 -22.81 -57.87 6.86
N THR A 334 -23.93 -57.46 7.46
CA THR A 334 -24.79 -58.38 8.24
C THR A 334 -25.54 -59.38 7.36
N GLN A 335 -26.05 -58.93 6.20
CA GLN A 335 -26.70 -59.82 5.23
C GLN A 335 -25.71 -60.85 4.66
N MET A 336 -24.49 -60.41 4.33
CA MET A 336 -23.43 -61.28 3.83
C MET A 336 -23.04 -62.35 4.85
N ARG A 337 -22.96 -61.98 6.14
CA ARG A 337 -22.73 -62.95 7.23
C ARG A 337 -23.88 -63.94 7.39
N PHE A 338 -25.12 -63.51 7.22
CA PHE A 338 -26.30 -64.38 7.31
C PHE A 338 -26.35 -65.40 6.16
N ILE A 339 -26.03 -64.97 4.93
CA ILE A 339 -25.94 -65.86 3.77
C ILE A 339 -24.82 -66.89 3.96
N ALA A 340 -23.66 -66.48 4.47
CA ALA A 340 -22.56 -67.39 4.77
C ALA A 340 -22.92 -68.40 5.87
N PHE A 341 -23.63 -67.96 6.92
CA PHE A 341 -24.10 -68.84 7.99
C PHE A 341 -25.11 -69.87 7.47
N LEU A 342 -26.06 -69.45 6.62
CA LEU A 342 -26.98 -70.36 5.94
C LEU A 342 -26.24 -71.39 5.10
N GLY A 343 -25.24 -70.98 4.30
CA GLY A 343 -24.41 -71.92 3.54
C GLY A 343 -23.69 -72.94 4.44
N MET A 344 -23.09 -72.48 5.54
CA MET A 344 -22.34 -73.33 6.47
C MET A 344 -23.24 -74.34 7.22
N LEU A 345 -24.50 -74.02 7.49
CA LEU A 345 -25.43 -74.93 8.17
C LEU A 345 -26.15 -75.86 7.18
N PHE A 346 -26.54 -75.33 6.02
CA PHE A 346 -27.38 -76.04 5.06
C PHE A 346 -26.59 -77.08 4.25
N LEU A 347 -25.31 -76.84 3.94
CA LEU A 347 -24.47 -77.82 3.24
C LEU A 347 -24.26 -79.11 4.05
N PRO A 348 -23.84 -79.08 5.34
CA PRO A 348 -23.72 -80.30 6.14
C PRO A 348 -25.08 -80.95 6.42
N GLY A 349 -26.12 -80.15 6.66
CA GLY A 349 -27.47 -80.65 6.94
C GLY A 349 -28.08 -81.40 5.75
N THR A 350 -27.89 -80.89 4.53
CA THR A 350 -28.35 -81.57 3.31
C THR A 350 -27.58 -82.85 3.04
N PHE A 351 -26.26 -82.89 3.27
CA PHE A 351 -25.48 -84.14 3.20
C PHE A 351 -25.97 -85.21 4.18
N ALA A 352 -26.29 -84.83 5.42
CA ALA A 352 -26.82 -85.74 6.42
C ALA A 352 -28.21 -86.27 6.05
N ALA A 353 -29.10 -85.40 5.54
CA ALA A 353 -30.43 -85.80 5.10
C ALA A 353 -30.39 -86.76 3.90
N VAL A 354 -29.54 -86.49 2.91
CA VAL A 354 -29.34 -87.40 1.76
C VAL A 354 -28.77 -88.74 2.23
N SER A 355 -27.82 -88.74 3.17
CA SER A 355 -27.27 -89.98 3.74
C SER A 355 -28.34 -90.78 4.49
N LEU A 356 -29.21 -90.11 5.26
CA LEU A 356 -30.33 -90.74 5.97
C LEU A 356 -31.35 -91.34 5.00
N ILE A 357 -31.71 -90.63 3.94
CA ILE A 357 -32.62 -91.14 2.90
C ILE A 357 -32.01 -92.35 2.18
N PHE A 358 -30.70 -92.33 1.92
CA PHE A 358 -30.01 -93.45 1.29
C PHE A 358 -29.98 -94.68 2.22
N ILE A 359 -29.76 -94.48 3.53
CA ILE A 359 -29.79 -95.54 4.54
C ILE A 359 -31.20 -96.11 4.72
N THR A 360 -32.25 -95.28 4.76
CA THR A 360 -33.63 -95.76 4.87
C THR A 360 -34.07 -96.53 3.63
N LEU A 361 -33.67 -96.11 2.43
CA LEU A 361 -33.89 -96.88 1.19
C LEU A 361 -33.15 -98.22 1.21
N LEU A 362 -31.89 -98.24 1.67
CA LEU A 362 -31.14 -99.49 1.84
C LEU A 362 -31.81 -100.44 2.83
N LEU A 363 -32.27 -99.94 3.98
CA LEU A 363 -33.01 -100.74 4.97
C LEU A 363 -34.35 -101.25 4.41
N PHE A 364 -35.05 -100.44 3.62
CA PHE A 364 -36.29 -100.85 2.96
C PHE A 364 -36.04 -101.97 1.94
N PHE A 365 -34.98 -101.86 1.14
CA PHE A 365 -34.55 -102.94 0.24
C PHE A 365 -34.11 -104.21 0.99
N PHE A 366 -33.43 -104.07 2.12
CA PHE A 366 -33.03 -105.20 2.96
C PHE A 366 -34.25 -105.91 3.58
N PHE A 367 -35.26 -105.16 4.02
CA PHE A 367 -36.50 -105.71 4.56
C PHE A 367 -37.33 -106.44 3.48
N ILE A 368 -37.37 -105.91 2.25
CA ILE A 368 -38.02 -106.58 1.12
C ILE A 368 -37.30 -107.89 0.77
N SER A 369 -35.96 -107.90 0.80
CA SER A 369 -35.16 -109.10 0.51
C SER A 369 -35.25 -110.17 1.60
N SER A 370 -35.57 -109.81 2.85
CA SER A 370 -35.73 -110.79 3.95
C SER A 370 -37.16 -111.35 4.07
N SER A 371 -38.12 -110.77 3.33
CA SER A 371 -39.51 -111.24 3.20
C SER A 371 -39.71 -112.30 2.10
N THR A 372 -38.63 -112.73 1.44
CA THR A 372 -38.62 -113.69 0.33
C THR A 372 -37.74 -114.92 0.57
N PHE A 373 -37.56 -115.30 1.84
CA PHE A 373 -36.92 -116.58 2.20
C PHE A 373 -37.75 -117.38 3.18
#